data_AF-A0A964K9F7-F1
#
_entry.id   AF-A0A964K9F7-F1
#
_cell.length_a   1.000
_cell.length_b   1.000
_cell.length_c   1.000
_cell.angle_alpha   90.00
_cell.angle_beta   90.00
_cell.angle_gamma   90.00
#
_symmetry.space_group_name_H-M   'P 1'
#
loop_
_entity.id
_entity.type
_entity.pdbx_description
1 polymer ?
#
loop_
_entity_poly.entity_id
_entity_poly.type
_entity_poly.pdbx_seq_one_letter_code
_entity_poly.pdbx_strand_id
1 'polypeptide(L)'
;MAARNDRRANPPRDYPAAPSHTCAFSQWGVLPEGATAPRARIEVRTAWSAPGQAENCDAGARGAFFSRVRRDMTRNLIVENLPRPLHLVIVDDERGITAFIGFVARERGWTVEAAVDEAEFRLAYAGQKPDAIALDLQLGRSDGIEQLRFLAQDRFGGSLLLLSGMDERVLSAARERANSLGLSVAVSETKPIRVKRLHDILEKIERDFAPASAKKSAATRESGQPASVIHPADVRAALESGQTELHLQPILNARDRSVTRLEALVRWRHPIFGMIPPDRFIPIAEQDEATIDALTFWVVETALAHYMKLSRQGFAIPISVNLSRVNLHALDFPDVVAAALEKRGIPPSALSFELTESAALGDPGAVIDILTRLRLKGFALMIDDFGTGYSSLHNLRHLPFSEIKLDKSFICDVLQSRDSLTIVKSVVDMARTLNLETVAEGVESASEAQFLTALGVTALQGYHFSRPLPLDALLNWLHARTPAKAEAHGPDVSG
;
A
#
# COMPACT_ATOMS: atom_id res chain seq x y z
N MET A 1 29.76 -30.36 35.66
CA MET A 1 31.08 -30.97 35.35
C MET A 1 30.88 -32.12 34.37
N ALA A 2 31.94 -32.50 33.65
CA ALA A 2 32.13 -33.59 32.64
C ALA A 2 31.43 -34.94 32.93
N ALA A 3 31.28 -35.93 32.03
CA ALA A 3 31.63 -36.18 30.61
C ALA A 3 30.71 -37.34 30.08
N ARG A 4 30.27 -37.44 28.80
CA ARG A 4 30.92 -37.89 27.53
C ARG A 4 31.38 -39.37 27.44
N ASN A 5 30.77 -40.09 26.47
CA ASN A 5 31.25 -41.27 25.69
C ASN A 5 31.42 -42.63 26.44
N ASP A 6 31.41 -43.82 25.80
CA ASP A 6 31.78 -44.16 24.41
C ASP A 6 31.14 -45.47 23.82
N ARG A 7 31.08 -45.56 22.47
CA ARG A 7 31.18 -46.72 21.53
C ARG A 7 30.39 -48.07 21.62
N ARG A 8 29.66 -48.31 20.51
CA ARG A 8 29.72 -49.44 19.51
C ARG A 8 29.63 -50.93 19.93
N ALA A 9 28.66 -51.66 19.34
CA ALA A 9 28.88 -52.91 18.57
C ALA A 9 27.67 -53.33 17.69
N ASN A 10 27.95 -54.01 16.57
CA ASN A 10 27.08 -54.74 15.60
C ASN A 10 27.98 -55.90 15.04
N PRO A 11 27.61 -56.90 14.19
CA PRO A 11 26.43 -57.15 13.31
C PRO A 11 25.78 -58.54 13.69
N PRO A 12 25.22 -59.47 12.85
CA PRO A 12 25.02 -59.52 11.37
C PRO A 12 23.70 -60.12 10.79
N ARG A 13 23.58 -59.95 9.45
CA ARG A 13 23.11 -60.85 8.35
C ARG A 13 22.05 -61.96 8.61
N ASP A 14 21.07 -62.19 7.72
CA ASP A 14 21.23 -62.68 6.33
C ASP A 14 20.09 -62.34 5.34
N TYR A 15 20.33 -62.58 4.04
CA TYR A 15 19.43 -62.40 2.88
C TYR A 15 18.71 -63.70 2.46
N PRO A 16 17.66 -63.61 1.62
CA PRO A 16 17.63 -64.48 0.44
C PRO A 16 17.40 -63.75 -0.91
N ALA A 17 17.54 -64.50 -2.00
CA ALA A 17 17.77 -64.03 -3.37
C ALA A 17 16.53 -63.61 -4.17
N ALA A 18 16.76 -62.92 -5.29
CA ALA A 18 15.78 -62.56 -6.32
C ALA A 18 15.69 -63.62 -7.44
N PRO A 19 14.60 -63.62 -8.24
CA PRO A 19 14.57 -64.26 -9.55
C PRO A 19 14.43 -63.27 -10.73
N SER A 20 15.30 -63.47 -11.72
CA SER A 20 15.09 -63.35 -13.19
C SER A 20 14.26 -62.22 -13.81
N HIS A 21 14.92 -61.54 -14.76
CA HIS A 21 14.36 -60.66 -15.80
C HIS A 21 13.04 -61.13 -16.44
N THR A 22 12.12 -60.19 -16.66
CA THR A 22 11.29 -60.16 -17.88
C THR A 22 11.10 -58.72 -18.32
N CYS A 23 11.27 -58.46 -19.62
CA CYS A 23 11.06 -57.14 -20.22
C CYS A 23 9.62 -57.07 -20.74
N ALA A 24 8.81 -56.15 -20.24
CA ALA A 24 7.43 -55.93 -20.69
C ALA A 24 7.16 -54.44 -20.92
N PHE A 25 7.21 -54.02 -22.19
CA PHE A 25 6.69 -52.74 -22.66
C PHE A 25 5.19 -52.91 -22.94
N SER A 26 4.30 -52.40 -22.07
CA SER A 26 2.87 -52.33 -22.38
C SER A 26 2.11 -51.34 -21.49
N GLN A 27 1.21 -50.57 -22.13
CA GLN A 27 0.11 -49.80 -21.53
C GLN A 27 0.48 -48.57 -20.67
N TRP A 28 0.65 -47.44 -21.36
CA TRP A 28 0.28 -46.13 -20.79
C TRP A 28 -1.24 -45.99 -20.87
N GLY A 29 -1.89 -45.78 -19.73
CA GLY A 29 -3.33 -45.50 -19.66
C GLY A 29 -3.64 -44.09 -20.14
N VAL A 30 -4.72 -43.94 -20.91
CA VAL A 30 -5.30 -42.65 -21.28
C VAL A 30 -5.89 -41.97 -20.04
N LEU A 31 -5.50 -40.73 -19.76
CA LEU A 31 -6.19 -39.91 -18.76
C LEU A 31 -7.56 -39.49 -19.32
N PRO A 32 -8.67 -39.63 -18.56
CA PRO A 32 -9.97 -39.15 -19.01
C PRO A 32 -10.00 -37.62 -19.11
N GLU A 33 -10.77 -37.10 -20.07
CA GLU A 33 -11.08 -35.67 -20.13
C GLU A 33 -11.87 -35.25 -18.87
N GLY A 34 -11.50 -34.12 -18.25
CA GLY A 34 -12.30 -33.49 -17.19
C GLY A 34 -11.69 -33.36 -15.79
N ALA A 35 -10.37 -33.59 -15.58
CA ALA A 35 -9.72 -33.40 -14.28
C ALA A 35 -8.85 -32.13 -14.22
N THR A 36 -9.21 -31.14 -13.40
CA THR A 36 -8.47 -29.88 -13.20
C THR A 36 -7.95 -29.72 -11.76
N ALA A 37 -6.66 -29.99 -11.54
CA ALA A 37 -5.90 -29.60 -10.35
C ALA A 37 -4.37 -29.62 -10.67
N PRO A 38 -3.49 -29.04 -9.83
CA PRO A 38 -2.92 -27.71 -10.06
C PRO A 38 -1.49 -27.72 -10.64
N ARG A 39 -0.99 -26.53 -11.01
CA ARG A 39 0.34 -26.30 -11.60
C ARG A 39 1.49 -26.83 -10.72
N ALA A 40 2.03 -28.01 -11.05
CA ALA A 40 3.31 -28.48 -10.54
C ALA A 40 4.48 -27.83 -11.29
N ARG A 41 5.48 -27.33 -10.56
CA ARG A 41 6.78 -26.90 -11.13
C ARG A 41 7.46 -28.09 -11.80
N ILE A 42 7.84 -27.97 -13.06
CA ILE A 42 8.81 -28.87 -13.69
C ILE A 42 10.21 -28.40 -13.28
N GLU A 43 10.74 -28.93 -12.17
CA GLU A 43 12.16 -28.78 -11.87
C GLU A 43 12.98 -29.72 -12.76
N VAL A 44 13.68 -29.15 -13.75
CA VAL A 44 14.69 -29.88 -14.52
C VAL A 44 15.95 -30.02 -13.65
N ARG A 45 15.99 -31.03 -12.78
CA ARG A 45 17.22 -31.42 -12.07
C ARG A 45 18.16 -32.17 -13.01
N THR A 46 19.24 -31.52 -13.39
CA THR A 46 20.40 -32.12 -14.06
C THR A 46 21.15 -33.04 -13.09
N ALA A 47 20.87 -34.34 -13.16
CA ALA A 47 21.58 -35.37 -12.39
C ALA A 47 22.58 -36.14 -13.27
N TRP A 48 23.84 -35.69 -13.31
CA TRP A 48 24.98 -36.44 -13.83
C TRP A 48 26.19 -36.29 -12.89
N SER A 49 26.31 -37.19 -11.92
CA SER A 49 27.51 -37.31 -11.07
C SER A 49 27.58 -38.64 -10.32
N ALA A 50 27.98 -39.71 -11.02
CA ALA A 50 28.68 -40.85 -10.43
C ALA A 50 29.50 -41.57 -11.54
N PRO A 51 30.79 -41.87 -11.33
CA PRO A 51 31.64 -42.51 -12.33
C PRO A 51 31.64 -44.04 -12.21
N GLY A 52 31.67 -44.74 -13.35
CA GLY A 52 31.88 -46.18 -13.41
C GLY A 52 30.94 -46.89 -14.40
N GLN A 53 31.46 -47.92 -15.08
CA GLN A 53 30.73 -48.76 -16.04
C GLN A 53 30.27 -48.07 -17.34
N ALA A 54 31.24 -47.52 -18.07
CA ALA A 54 31.15 -47.41 -19.51
C ALA A 54 31.92 -48.59 -20.14
N GLU A 55 31.25 -49.69 -20.45
CA GLU A 55 31.77 -50.71 -21.37
C GLU A 55 30.62 -51.53 -21.98
N ASN A 56 30.72 -51.81 -23.28
CA ASN A 56 29.81 -52.61 -24.10
C ASN A 56 28.32 -52.21 -24.13
N CYS A 57 27.99 -51.22 -24.97
CA CYS A 57 26.78 -51.29 -25.79
C CYS A 57 26.92 -50.48 -27.08
N ASP A 58 26.38 -51.01 -28.18
CA ASP A 58 26.72 -50.69 -29.58
C ASP A 58 26.48 -49.21 -29.99
N ALA A 59 27.42 -48.64 -30.73
CA ALA A 59 27.40 -47.25 -31.17
C ALA A 59 26.35 -46.96 -32.26
N GLY A 60 25.86 -47.98 -32.99
CA GLY A 60 24.87 -47.80 -34.05
C GLY A 60 23.46 -47.43 -33.54
N ALA A 61 23.04 -47.97 -32.39
CA ALA A 61 21.64 -47.87 -31.94
C ALA A 61 21.27 -46.49 -31.36
N ARG A 62 22.24 -45.72 -30.86
CA ARG A 62 21.99 -44.37 -30.29
C ARG A 62 21.67 -43.32 -31.36
N GLY A 63 22.13 -43.49 -32.60
CA GLY A 63 21.88 -42.53 -33.68
C GLY A 63 20.44 -42.53 -34.23
N ALA A 64 19.79 -43.70 -34.27
CA ALA A 64 18.46 -43.86 -34.88
C ALA A 64 17.33 -43.23 -34.04
N PHE A 65 17.38 -43.36 -32.71
CA PHE A 65 16.34 -42.79 -31.84
C PHE A 65 16.48 -41.26 -31.71
N PHE A 66 17.70 -40.76 -31.49
CA PHE A 66 17.96 -39.32 -31.40
C PHE A 66 17.71 -38.56 -32.71
N SER A 67 17.84 -39.22 -33.87
CA SER A 67 17.52 -38.58 -35.16
C SER A 67 16.02 -38.55 -35.47
N ARG A 68 15.21 -39.51 -35.01
CA ARG A 68 13.75 -39.51 -35.22
C ARG A 68 13.02 -38.55 -34.28
N VAL A 69 13.40 -38.52 -32.99
CA VAL A 69 12.86 -37.53 -32.04
C VAL A 69 13.29 -36.10 -32.40
N ARG A 70 14.50 -35.88 -32.94
CA ARG A 70 14.89 -34.55 -33.46
C ARG A 70 14.08 -34.10 -34.66
N ARG A 71 13.72 -35.01 -35.60
CA ARG A 71 13.18 -34.59 -36.90
C ARG A 71 11.68 -34.27 -36.87
N ASP A 72 10.91 -34.90 -35.98
CA ASP A 72 9.49 -34.59 -35.77
C ASP A 72 9.25 -33.45 -34.76
N MET A 73 10.26 -33.02 -34.00
CA MET A 73 10.19 -31.86 -33.09
C MET A 73 10.80 -30.55 -33.65
N THR A 74 11.31 -30.54 -34.88
CA THR A 74 11.88 -29.32 -35.53
C THR A 74 11.10 -28.82 -36.74
N ARG A 75 9.78 -29.06 -36.78
CA ARG A 75 8.85 -28.32 -37.65
C ARG A 75 7.70 -27.78 -36.80
N ASN A 76 7.49 -26.46 -36.87
CA ASN A 76 6.49 -25.67 -36.15
C ASN A 76 6.75 -25.41 -34.65
N LEU A 77 7.99 -25.10 -34.28
CA LEU A 77 8.25 -24.13 -33.19
C LEU A 77 8.82 -22.85 -33.80
N ILE A 78 7.91 -21.96 -34.20
CA ILE A 78 8.21 -20.57 -34.51
C ILE A 78 8.55 -19.89 -33.17
N VAL A 79 9.84 -19.78 -32.86
CA VAL A 79 10.33 -18.95 -31.74
C VAL A 79 10.56 -17.53 -32.29
N GLU A 80 9.48 -16.89 -32.74
CA GLU A 80 9.50 -15.47 -33.08
C GLU A 80 9.04 -14.65 -31.87
N ASN A 81 9.97 -13.86 -31.33
CA ASN A 81 9.73 -12.70 -30.48
C ASN A 81 8.71 -12.88 -29.34
N LEU A 82 9.08 -13.66 -28.32
CA LEU A 82 8.64 -13.31 -26.96
C LEU A 82 9.27 -11.94 -26.60
N PRO A 83 8.49 -10.91 -26.26
CA PRO A 83 9.05 -9.60 -25.95
C PRO A 83 9.92 -9.68 -24.70
N ARG A 84 11.14 -9.12 -24.77
CA ARG A 84 11.98 -8.96 -23.57
C ARG A 84 11.30 -7.98 -22.61
N PRO A 85 11.44 -8.17 -21.28
CA PRO A 85 10.97 -7.17 -20.32
C PRO A 85 11.68 -5.83 -20.58
N LEU A 86 10.93 -4.74 -20.45
CA LEU A 86 11.49 -3.39 -20.53
C LEU A 86 12.38 -3.12 -19.31
N HIS A 87 13.39 -2.27 -19.48
CA HIS A 87 14.31 -1.88 -18.42
C HIS A 87 14.09 -0.42 -18.01
N LEU A 88 13.78 -0.20 -16.74
CA LEU A 88 13.68 1.13 -16.13
C LEU A 88 14.85 1.36 -15.17
N VAL A 89 15.58 2.46 -15.35
CA VAL A 89 16.49 2.98 -14.33
C VAL A 89 15.81 4.17 -13.65
N ILE A 90 15.78 4.16 -12.31
CA ILE A 90 15.19 5.23 -11.50
C ILE A 90 16.31 5.96 -10.77
N VAL A 91 16.35 7.28 -10.88
CA VAL A 91 17.38 8.15 -10.30
C VAL A 91 16.66 9.19 -9.45
N ASP A 92 16.70 9.02 -8.13
CA ASP A 92 15.99 9.85 -7.15
C ASP A 92 16.66 9.62 -5.78
N ASP A 93 17.08 10.68 -5.08
CA ASP A 93 17.80 10.55 -3.80
C ASP A 93 16.90 10.04 -2.66
N GLU A 94 15.57 10.13 -2.83
CA GLU A 94 14.59 9.55 -1.94
C GLU A 94 14.41 8.04 -2.19
N ARG A 95 15.05 7.22 -1.32
CA ARG A 95 14.88 5.75 -1.31
C ARG A 95 13.42 5.28 -1.29
N GLY A 96 12.50 6.08 -0.73
CA GLY A 96 11.07 5.79 -0.74
C GLY A 96 10.45 5.89 -2.15
N ILE A 97 10.87 6.88 -2.94
CA ILE A 97 10.34 7.12 -4.29
C ILE A 97 10.94 6.13 -5.30
N THR A 98 12.25 5.85 -5.22
CA THR A 98 12.86 4.79 -6.05
C THR A 98 12.22 3.42 -5.79
N ALA A 99 11.94 3.10 -4.52
CA ALA A 99 11.22 1.88 -4.15
C ALA A 99 9.77 1.87 -4.66
N PHE A 100 9.04 2.98 -4.55
CA PHE A 100 7.66 3.09 -5.04
C PHE A 100 7.56 2.95 -6.56
N ILE A 101 8.34 3.74 -7.32
CA ILE A 101 8.32 3.68 -8.79
C ILE A 101 8.79 2.29 -9.26
N GLY A 102 9.82 1.74 -8.60
CA GLY A 102 10.34 0.43 -8.93
C GLY A 102 9.47 -0.75 -8.50
N PHE A 103 8.51 -0.55 -7.59
CA PHE A 103 7.46 -1.51 -7.34
C PHE A 103 6.46 -1.52 -8.51
N VAL A 104 5.92 -0.35 -8.86
CA VAL A 104 4.88 -0.20 -9.92
C VAL A 104 5.38 -0.66 -11.29
N ALA A 105 6.64 -0.43 -11.63
CA ALA A 105 7.22 -0.93 -12.88
C ALA A 105 7.46 -2.45 -12.86
N ARG A 106 7.93 -3.03 -11.74
CA ARG A 106 8.14 -4.49 -11.63
C ARG A 106 6.84 -5.28 -11.68
N GLU A 107 5.72 -4.73 -11.17
CA GLU A 107 4.39 -5.36 -11.33
C GLU A 107 3.97 -5.50 -12.80
N ARG A 108 4.39 -4.57 -13.67
CA ARG A 108 4.18 -4.63 -15.12
C ARG A 108 5.19 -5.53 -15.85
N GLY A 109 5.99 -6.29 -15.11
CA GLY A 109 7.02 -7.18 -15.65
C GLY A 109 8.29 -6.47 -16.12
N TRP A 110 8.50 -5.21 -15.77
CA TRP A 110 9.75 -4.51 -16.11
C TRP A 110 10.90 -4.99 -15.20
N THR A 111 12.09 -5.04 -15.77
CA THR A 111 13.34 -5.01 -15.00
C THR A 111 13.56 -3.60 -14.49
N VAL A 112 14.04 -3.46 -13.25
CA VAL A 112 14.23 -2.14 -12.64
C VAL A 112 15.49 -2.10 -11.78
N GLU A 113 16.33 -1.10 -12.04
CA GLU A 113 17.44 -0.67 -11.20
C GLU A 113 17.16 0.70 -10.58
N ALA A 114 17.65 0.93 -9.37
CA ALA A 114 17.45 2.16 -8.61
C ALA A 114 18.80 2.75 -8.22
N ALA A 115 18.94 4.05 -8.36
CA ALA A 115 20.11 4.84 -8.02
C ALA A 115 19.69 6.04 -7.17
N VAL A 116 20.38 6.27 -6.04
CA VAL A 116 20.16 7.44 -5.18
C VAL A 116 21.16 8.57 -5.42
N ASP A 117 22.16 8.35 -6.27
CA ASP A 117 23.13 9.36 -6.67
C ASP A 117 23.62 9.14 -8.12
N GLU A 118 24.46 10.07 -8.59
CA GLU A 118 25.07 10.01 -9.91
C GLU A 118 25.92 8.75 -10.12
N ALA A 119 26.65 8.29 -9.11
CA ALA A 119 27.59 7.16 -9.25
C ALA A 119 26.84 5.84 -9.41
N GLU A 120 25.81 5.61 -8.59
CA GLU A 120 24.87 4.50 -8.76
C GLU A 120 24.17 4.57 -10.13
N PHE A 121 23.76 5.77 -10.58
CA PHE A 121 23.15 5.94 -11.90
C PHE A 121 24.09 5.57 -13.04
N ARG A 122 25.36 6.01 -13.00
CA ARG A 122 26.35 5.67 -14.04
C ARG A 122 26.61 4.17 -14.10
N LEU A 123 26.64 3.50 -12.94
CA LEU A 123 26.82 2.04 -12.84
C LEU A 123 25.61 1.29 -13.44
N ALA A 124 24.39 1.64 -13.06
CA ALA A 124 23.17 1.03 -13.60
C ALA A 124 23.05 1.23 -15.12
N TYR A 125 23.30 2.46 -15.60
CA TYR A 125 23.26 2.80 -17.02
C TYR A 125 24.29 2.02 -17.86
N ALA A 126 25.49 1.80 -17.31
CA ALA A 126 26.56 1.06 -17.97
C ALA A 126 26.35 -0.47 -17.94
N GLY A 127 25.65 -0.99 -16.94
CA GLY A 127 25.37 -2.43 -16.79
C GLY A 127 24.41 -2.96 -17.85
N GLN A 128 23.23 -2.33 -17.98
CA GLN A 128 22.25 -2.64 -19.01
C GLN A 128 21.56 -1.35 -19.48
N LYS A 129 21.72 -0.97 -20.75
CA LYS A 129 21.07 0.24 -21.27
C LYS A 129 19.55 0.20 -21.03
N PRO A 130 18.96 1.19 -20.35
CA PRO A 130 17.53 1.21 -20.08
C PRO A 130 16.69 1.45 -21.34
N ASP A 131 15.44 1.01 -21.30
CA ASP A 131 14.40 1.40 -22.26
C ASP A 131 13.69 2.69 -21.81
N ALA A 132 13.58 2.91 -20.49
CA ALA A 132 13.16 4.19 -19.94
C ALA A 132 13.98 4.60 -18.71
N ILE A 133 14.02 5.90 -18.45
CA ILE A 133 14.65 6.46 -17.24
C ILE A 133 13.62 7.34 -16.53
N ALA A 134 13.44 7.12 -15.23
CA ALA A 134 12.75 8.05 -14.34
C ALA A 134 13.83 8.85 -13.60
N LEU A 135 13.89 10.16 -13.85
CA LEU A 135 14.96 11.04 -13.37
C LEU A 135 14.36 12.19 -12.58
N ASP A 136 14.67 12.28 -11.30
CA ASP A 136 14.48 13.52 -10.54
C ASP A 136 15.51 14.57 -11.00
N LEU A 137 15.05 15.82 -11.08
CA LEU A 137 15.89 16.98 -11.31
C LEU A 137 16.66 17.39 -10.05
N GLN A 138 16.19 16.99 -8.86
CA GLN A 138 16.84 17.25 -7.58
C GLN A 138 17.54 15.97 -7.09
N LEU A 139 18.88 15.93 -7.19
CA LEU A 139 19.70 14.79 -6.77
C LEU A 139 20.75 15.23 -5.75
N GLY A 140 20.27 15.73 -4.61
CA GLY A 140 21.06 16.25 -3.49
C GLY A 140 22.10 17.31 -3.87
N ARG A 141 23.33 16.87 -4.14
CA ARG A 141 24.48 17.73 -4.50
C ARG A 141 24.72 17.85 -6.01
N SER A 142 23.93 17.16 -6.83
CA SER A 142 24.00 17.13 -8.28
C SER A 142 22.69 17.61 -8.92
N ASP A 143 22.79 18.25 -10.08
CA ASP A 143 21.66 18.76 -10.85
C ASP A 143 21.26 17.73 -11.91
N GLY A 144 19.99 17.30 -11.94
CA GLY A 144 19.51 16.35 -12.96
C GLY A 144 19.68 16.85 -14.40
N ILE A 145 19.81 18.16 -14.64
CA ILE A 145 20.15 18.74 -15.95
C ILE A 145 21.54 18.28 -16.44
N GLU A 146 22.48 17.96 -15.54
CA GLU A 146 23.76 17.34 -15.90
C GLU A 146 23.56 15.94 -16.50
N GLN A 147 22.67 15.14 -15.88
CA GLN A 147 22.34 13.80 -16.36
C GLN A 147 21.65 13.84 -17.73
N LEU A 148 20.83 14.87 -18.01
CA LEU A 148 20.29 15.11 -19.35
C LEU A 148 21.39 15.35 -20.40
N ARG A 149 22.44 16.12 -20.07
CA ARG A 149 23.57 16.34 -20.99
C ARG A 149 24.32 15.03 -21.27
N PHE A 150 24.53 14.20 -20.26
CA PHE A 150 25.15 12.89 -20.44
C PHE A 150 24.30 11.98 -21.36
N LEU A 151 23.00 11.86 -21.08
CA LEU A 151 22.09 11.03 -21.89
C LEU A 151 22.06 11.48 -23.35
N ALA A 152 22.15 12.78 -23.61
CA ALA A 152 22.23 13.33 -24.96
C ALA A 152 23.57 13.00 -25.66
N GLN A 153 24.70 13.07 -24.92
CA GLN A 153 26.02 12.71 -25.44
C GLN A 153 26.11 11.22 -25.83
N ASP A 154 25.56 10.32 -25.01
CA ASP A 154 25.50 8.88 -25.30
C ASP A 154 24.35 8.50 -26.26
N ARG A 155 23.59 9.50 -26.75
CA ARG A 155 22.45 9.35 -27.67
C ARG A 155 21.39 8.36 -27.16
N PHE A 156 20.97 8.55 -25.91
CA PHE A 156 19.94 7.75 -25.29
C PHE A 156 18.63 7.79 -26.10
N GLY A 157 18.26 6.65 -26.68
CA GLY A 157 17.06 6.49 -27.51
C GLY A 157 15.82 6.02 -26.75
N GLY A 158 15.89 5.92 -25.42
CA GLY A 158 14.77 5.47 -24.58
C GLY A 158 13.81 6.59 -24.17
N SER A 159 12.75 6.24 -23.45
CA SER A 159 11.77 7.18 -22.92
C SER A 159 12.25 7.83 -21.62
N LEU A 160 12.14 9.15 -21.52
CA LEU A 160 12.46 9.88 -20.29
C LEU A 160 11.18 10.32 -19.56
N LEU A 161 11.11 10.00 -18.26
CA LEU A 161 10.16 10.52 -17.29
C LEU A 161 10.89 11.50 -16.38
N LEU A 162 10.56 12.79 -16.49
CA LEU A 162 11.11 13.82 -15.62
C LEU A 162 10.27 13.98 -14.36
N LEU A 163 10.91 13.93 -13.20
CA LEU A 163 10.32 14.11 -11.88
C LEU A 163 10.89 15.39 -11.25
N SER A 164 10.12 16.04 -10.38
CA SER A 164 10.58 17.26 -9.69
C SER A 164 9.72 17.57 -8.47
N GLY A 165 10.34 17.99 -7.36
CA GLY A 165 9.67 18.65 -6.24
C GLY A 165 9.36 20.14 -6.47
N MET A 166 9.89 20.73 -7.54
CA MET A 166 9.69 22.16 -7.90
C MET A 166 8.40 22.38 -8.72
N ASP A 167 8.03 23.66 -8.88
CA ASP A 167 6.86 24.09 -9.65
C ASP A 167 6.92 23.70 -11.14
N GLU A 168 5.75 23.72 -11.78
CA GLU A 168 5.56 23.28 -13.18
C GLU A 168 6.44 24.04 -14.19
N ARG A 169 6.88 25.26 -13.83
CA ARG A 169 7.78 26.09 -14.64
C ARG A 169 9.17 25.48 -14.78
N VAL A 170 9.74 24.95 -13.70
CA VAL A 170 11.06 24.29 -13.73
C VAL A 170 11.00 23.01 -14.57
N LEU A 171 9.93 22.22 -14.42
CA LEU A 171 9.69 21.03 -15.26
C LEU A 171 9.56 21.38 -16.75
N SER A 172 8.83 22.46 -17.09
CA SER A 172 8.70 22.91 -18.49
C SER A 172 10.07 23.28 -19.08
N ALA A 173 10.89 24.03 -18.35
CA ALA A 173 12.23 24.43 -18.81
C ALA A 173 13.17 23.22 -18.99
N ALA A 174 13.14 22.26 -18.05
CA ALA A 174 13.90 21.03 -18.15
C ALA A 174 13.46 20.16 -19.34
N ARG A 175 12.15 20.08 -19.61
CA ARG A 175 11.57 19.35 -20.74
C ARG A 175 11.97 19.98 -22.08
N GLU A 176 11.86 21.30 -22.22
CA GLU A 176 12.33 22.02 -23.40
C GLU A 176 13.83 21.77 -23.63
N ARG A 177 14.63 21.80 -22.56
CA ARG A 177 16.06 21.53 -22.64
C ARG A 177 16.36 20.10 -23.11
N ALA A 178 15.72 19.09 -22.53
CA ALA A 178 15.87 17.69 -22.93
C ALA A 178 15.48 17.48 -24.41
N ASN A 179 14.36 18.04 -24.86
CA ASN A 179 13.93 17.98 -26.25
C ASN A 179 14.93 18.66 -27.20
N SER A 180 15.49 19.83 -26.81
CA SER A 180 16.52 20.54 -27.59
C SER A 180 17.84 19.77 -27.73
N LEU A 181 18.08 18.83 -26.81
CA LEU A 181 19.23 17.92 -26.82
C LEU A 181 18.94 16.60 -27.56
N GLY A 182 17.75 16.43 -28.14
CA GLY A 182 17.34 15.26 -28.91
C GLY A 182 16.82 14.08 -28.07
N LEU A 183 16.54 14.28 -26.78
CA LEU A 183 15.99 13.25 -25.90
C LEU A 183 14.46 13.14 -26.03
N SER A 184 13.94 11.92 -25.95
CA SER A 184 12.49 11.65 -25.99
C SER A 184 11.86 11.79 -24.60
N VAL A 185 11.41 13.00 -24.23
CA VAL A 185 10.66 13.20 -22.99
C VAL A 185 9.22 12.70 -23.17
N ALA A 186 8.96 11.50 -22.66
CA ALA A 186 7.65 10.87 -22.73
C ALA A 186 6.63 11.65 -21.89
N VAL A 187 7.00 11.99 -20.65
CA VAL A 187 6.15 12.69 -19.66
C VAL A 187 7.03 13.49 -18.66
N SER A 188 6.43 14.48 -18.00
CA SER A 188 7.01 15.25 -16.89
C SER A 188 5.96 15.38 -15.79
N GLU A 189 6.30 15.10 -14.54
CA GLU A 189 5.37 15.09 -13.40
C GLU A 189 5.97 15.77 -12.16
N THR A 190 5.13 16.42 -11.36
CA THR A 190 5.49 16.92 -10.02
C THR A 190 5.38 15.80 -8.98
N LYS A 191 6.27 15.80 -7.98
CA LYS A 191 6.11 15.02 -6.75
C LYS A 191 4.97 15.63 -5.90
N PRO A 192 4.12 14.84 -5.23
CA PRO A 192 4.07 13.37 -5.20
C PRO A 192 3.31 12.77 -6.40
N ILE A 193 3.90 11.73 -7.01
CA ILE A 193 3.33 11.06 -8.19
C ILE A 193 2.20 10.11 -7.76
N ARG A 194 0.99 10.29 -8.31
CA ARG A 194 -0.15 9.38 -8.05
C ARG A 194 0.04 8.04 -8.77
N VAL A 195 -0.35 6.92 -8.13
CA VAL A 195 -0.18 5.56 -8.66
C VAL A 195 -0.84 5.36 -10.03
N LYS A 196 -2.10 5.79 -10.18
CA LYS A 196 -2.83 5.77 -11.45
C LYS A 196 -2.06 6.48 -12.56
N ARG A 197 -1.54 7.67 -12.25
CA ARG A 197 -0.76 8.47 -13.20
C ARG A 197 0.52 7.76 -13.62
N LEU A 198 1.24 7.15 -12.67
CA LEU A 198 2.43 6.35 -12.99
C LEU A 198 2.11 5.14 -13.88
N HIS A 199 0.97 4.45 -13.66
CA HIS A 199 0.51 3.39 -14.57
C HIS A 199 0.19 3.93 -15.97
N ASP A 200 -0.55 5.04 -16.10
CA ASP A 200 -0.87 5.67 -17.39
C ASP A 200 0.42 5.99 -18.19
N ILE A 201 1.46 6.46 -17.49
CA ILE A 201 2.77 6.78 -18.05
C ILE A 201 3.50 5.52 -18.53
N LEU A 202 3.60 4.49 -17.68
CA LEU A 202 4.29 3.24 -18.04
C LEU A 202 3.55 2.49 -19.17
N GLU A 203 2.22 2.50 -19.18
CA GLU A 203 1.41 1.94 -20.28
C GLU A 203 1.58 2.71 -21.59
N LYS A 204 1.73 4.04 -21.53
CA LYS A 204 2.10 4.84 -22.70
C LYS A 204 3.46 4.40 -23.24
N ILE A 205 4.46 4.27 -22.37
CA ILE A 205 5.81 3.84 -22.78
C ILE A 205 5.79 2.42 -23.36
N GLU A 206 5.09 1.47 -22.74
CA GLU A 206 4.88 0.11 -23.28
C GLU A 206 4.26 0.13 -24.69
N ARG A 207 3.27 1.00 -24.93
CA ARG A 207 2.68 1.18 -26.27
C ARG A 207 3.66 1.81 -27.26
N ASP A 208 4.52 2.73 -26.82
CA ASP A 208 5.54 3.32 -27.69
C ASP A 208 6.54 2.24 -28.15
N PHE A 209 7.02 1.39 -27.24
CA PHE A 209 7.92 0.25 -27.51
C PHE A 209 7.24 -0.99 -28.15
N ALA A 210 5.91 -1.08 -28.16
CA ALA A 210 5.20 -2.22 -28.74
C ALA A 210 5.40 -2.34 -30.27
N PRO A 211 5.58 -3.57 -30.81
CA PRO A 211 5.75 -3.78 -32.24
C PRO A 211 4.51 -3.37 -33.04
N ALA A 212 4.72 -2.95 -34.29
CA ALA A 212 3.67 -2.39 -35.16
C ALA A 212 2.48 -3.34 -35.42
N SER A 213 2.66 -4.65 -35.25
CA SER A 213 1.59 -5.66 -35.32
C SER A 213 0.60 -5.55 -34.14
N ALA A 214 1.09 -5.31 -32.92
CA ALA A 214 0.25 -5.18 -31.73
C ALA A 214 -0.60 -3.89 -31.76
N LYS A 215 -0.08 -2.82 -32.38
CA LYS A 215 -0.75 -1.51 -32.50
C LYS A 215 -2.07 -1.54 -33.30
N LYS A 216 -2.36 -2.62 -34.05
CA LYS A 216 -3.64 -2.80 -34.77
C LYS A 216 -4.69 -3.65 -34.03
N SER A 217 -4.31 -4.45 -33.03
CA SER A 217 -5.26 -5.32 -32.30
C SER A 217 -5.92 -4.66 -31.09
N ALA A 218 -5.46 -3.48 -30.67
CA ALA A 218 -6.02 -2.75 -29.53
C ALA A 218 -7.44 -2.20 -29.74
N ALA A 219 -7.96 -2.21 -30.97
CA ALA A 219 -9.31 -1.73 -31.29
C ALA A 219 -10.41 -2.80 -31.14
N THR A 220 -10.06 -4.08 -30.90
CA THR A 220 -11.04 -5.18 -30.85
C THR A 220 -10.52 -6.38 -30.06
N ARG A 221 -10.60 -6.32 -28.72
CA ARG A 221 -10.59 -7.48 -27.80
C ARG A 221 -10.87 -7.05 -26.36
N GLU A 222 -12.15 -7.03 -26.01
CA GLU A 222 -12.58 -7.28 -24.62
C GLU A 222 -12.42 -8.78 -24.29
N SER A 223 -12.43 -9.10 -22.99
CA SER A 223 -12.33 -10.45 -22.39
C SER A 223 -10.99 -11.18 -22.54
N GLY A 224 -10.25 -11.32 -21.42
CA GLY A 224 -9.01 -12.13 -21.37
C GLY A 224 -7.97 -11.76 -20.30
N GLN A 225 -8.37 -11.51 -19.04
CA GLN A 225 -7.55 -11.37 -17.82
C GLN A 225 -6.17 -10.65 -17.93
N PRO A 226 -6.08 -9.35 -17.55
CA PRO A 226 -4.81 -8.66 -17.35
C PRO A 226 -4.20 -8.94 -15.96
N ALA A 227 -2.91 -8.65 -15.78
CA ALA A 227 -2.21 -8.79 -14.51
C ALA A 227 -2.57 -7.65 -13.53
N SER A 228 -3.49 -7.94 -12.61
CA SER A 228 -3.69 -7.30 -11.30
C SER A 228 -3.66 -5.77 -11.23
N VAL A 229 -4.65 -5.12 -11.85
CA VAL A 229 -5.18 -3.86 -11.30
C VAL A 229 -6.17 -4.23 -10.20
N ILE A 230 -6.09 -3.60 -9.03
CA ILE A 230 -7.15 -3.70 -8.02
C ILE A 230 -8.37 -2.94 -8.56
N HIS A 231 -9.49 -3.62 -8.66
CA HIS A 231 -10.78 -3.05 -9.05
C HIS A 231 -11.72 -2.89 -7.84
N PRO A 232 -12.79 -2.08 -7.94
CA PRO A 232 -13.79 -1.99 -6.87
C PRO A 232 -14.39 -3.36 -6.49
N ALA A 233 -14.55 -4.25 -7.48
CA ALA A 233 -14.97 -5.63 -7.27
C ALA A 233 -14.02 -6.44 -6.36
N ASP A 234 -12.70 -6.18 -6.42
CA ASP A 234 -11.72 -6.87 -5.56
C ASP A 234 -11.80 -6.37 -4.12
N VAL A 235 -12.06 -5.07 -3.92
CA VAL A 235 -12.33 -4.50 -2.58
C VAL A 235 -13.58 -5.15 -1.98
N ARG A 236 -14.66 -5.29 -2.77
CA ARG A 236 -15.89 -5.97 -2.32
C ARG A 236 -15.64 -7.45 -1.97
N ALA A 237 -14.92 -8.17 -2.83
CA ALA A 237 -14.54 -9.56 -2.57
C ALA A 237 -13.64 -9.70 -1.32
N ALA A 238 -12.79 -8.71 -1.02
CA ALA A 238 -11.96 -8.69 0.18
C ALA A 238 -12.78 -8.53 1.47
N LEU A 239 -13.84 -7.72 1.44
CA LEU A 239 -14.80 -7.58 2.56
C LEU A 239 -15.53 -8.90 2.84
N GLU A 240 -16.04 -9.55 1.78
CA GLU A 240 -16.78 -10.81 1.87
C GLU A 240 -15.90 -12.00 2.32
N SER A 241 -14.64 -12.02 1.89
CA SER A 241 -13.68 -13.11 2.20
C SER A 241 -12.87 -12.90 3.47
N GLY A 242 -13.17 -11.87 4.27
CA GLY A 242 -12.50 -11.62 5.55
C GLY A 242 -11.03 -11.21 5.42
N GLN A 243 -10.64 -10.62 4.29
CA GLN A 243 -9.28 -10.12 4.06
C GLN A 243 -9.06 -8.72 4.66
N THR A 244 -10.13 -8.03 5.06
CA THR A 244 -10.06 -6.71 5.69
C THR A 244 -10.06 -6.81 7.21
N GLU A 245 -9.28 -5.95 7.86
CA GLU A 245 -9.29 -5.77 9.32
C GLU A 245 -9.24 -4.27 9.67
N LEU A 246 -9.73 -3.92 10.87
CA LEU A 246 -9.55 -2.58 11.42
C LEU A 246 -8.36 -2.54 12.35
N HIS A 247 -7.42 -1.63 12.07
CA HIS A 247 -6.50 -1.12 13.07
C HIS A 247 -7.11 0.11 13.74
N LEU A 248 -6.78 0.30 15.01
CA LEU A 248 -7.23 1.42 15.82
C LEU A 248 -6.02 2.21 16.25
N GLN A 249 -5.97 3.52 15.97
CA GLN A 249 -4.90 4.39 16.43
C GLN A 249 -5.40 5.29 17.57
N PRO A 250 -4.76 5.25 18.75
CA PRO A 250 -5.09 6.15 19.86
C PRO A 250 -4.89 7.62 19.53
N ILE A 251 -5.90 8.43 19.84
CA ILE A 251 -5.85 9.89 19.94
C ILE A 251 -5.82 10.22 21.44
N LEU A 252 -4.86 11.05 21.87
CA LEU A 252 -4.58 11.32 23.27
C LEU A 252 -4.85 12.78 23.63
N ASN A 253 -5.40 13.05 24.81
CA ASN A 253 -5.49 14.40 25.35
C ASN A 253 -4.10 15.05 25.41
N ALA A 254 -4.00 16.31 24.99
CA ALA A 254 -2.73 17.01 24.89
C ALA A 254 -2.09 17.30 26.26
N ARG A 255 -2.85 17.35 27.36
CA ARG A 255 -2.33 17.68 28.69
C ARG A 255 -1.97 16.43 29.50
N ASP A 256 -2.94 15.56 29.74
CA ASP A 256 -2.78 14.42 30.65
C ASP A 256 -2.43 13.09 29.96
N ARG A 257 -2.43 13.07 28.61
CA ARG A 257 -2.14 11.88 27.79
C ARG A 257 -3.11 10.71 28.03
N SER A 258 -4.29 10.97 28.59
CA SER A 258 -5.43 10.05 28.55
C SER A 258 -5.86 9.79 27.10
N VAL A 259 -6.47 8.64 26.82
CA VAL A 259 -6.97 8.31 25.47
C VAL A 259 -8.37 8.89 25.34
N THR A 260 -8.57 9.81 24.39
CA THR A 260 -9.85 10.48 24.18
C THR A 260 -10.71 9.75 23.13
N ARG A 261 -10.07 9.29 22.04
CA ARG A 261 -10.70 8.62 20.90
C ARG A 261 -9.75 7.58 20.29
N LEU A 262 -10.28 6.73 19.42
CA LEU A 262 -9.53 5.79 18.58
C LEU A 262 -9.92 6.01 17.11
N GLU A 263 -8.97 6.26 16.22
CA GLU A 263 -9.27 6.32 14.79
C GLU A 263 -9.32 4.91 14.18
N ALA A 264 -10.40 4.58 13.48
CA ALA A 264 -10.55 3.32 12.74
C ALA A 264 -9.92 3.41 11.35
N LEU A 265 -8.80 2.72 11.21
CA LEU A 265 -7.98 2.69 10.01
C LEU A 265 -8.04 1.31 9.38
N VAL A 266 -8.76 1.20 8.26
CA VAL A 266 -8.91 -0.07 7.54
C VAL A 266 -7.60 -0.55 6.93
N ARG A 267 -7.42 -1.87 6.92
CA ARG A 267 -6.24 -2.59 6.44
C ARG A 267 -6.70 -3.78 5.62
N TRP A 268 -6.09 -4.00 4.45
CA TRP A 268 -6.42 -5.14 3.59
C TRP A 268 -5.23 -6.12 3.54
N ARG A 269 -5.41 -7.29 4.14
CA ARG A 269 -4.50 -8.44 4.04
C ARG A 269 -4.75 -9.21 2.75
N HIS A 270 -4.27 -8.70 1.63
CA HIS A 270 -4.38 -9.39 0.35
C HIS A 270 -3.49 -10.64 0.33
N PRO A 271 -4.00 -11.82 -0.10
CA PRO A 271 -3.25 -13.09 -0.05
C PRO A 271 -1.97 -13.11 -0.90
N ILE A 272 -1.86 -12.23 -1.90
CA ILE A 272 -0.70 -12.13 -2.80
C ILE A 272 0.17 -10.91 -2.47
N PHE A 273 -0.43 -9.79 -2.06
CA PHE A 273 0.29 -8.51 -1.88
C PHE A 273 0.63 -8.17 -0.42
N GLY A 274 0.21 -9.01 0.53
CA GLY A 274 0.39 -8.73 1.95
C GLY A 274 -0.53 -7.59 2.38
N MET A 275 0.00 -6.66 3.19
CA MET A 275 -0.79 -5.58 3.75
C MET A 275 -0.87 -4.37 2.81
N ILE A 276 -2.06 -4.12 2.27
CA ILE A 276 -2.37 -2.95 1.44
C ILE A 276 -2.91 -1.82 2.33
N PRO A 277 -2.29 -0.61 2.30
CA PRO A 277 -2.75 0.55 3.07
C PRO A 277 -3.96 1.24 2.41
N PRO A 278 -4.78 2.00 3.17
CA PRO A 278 -6.02 2.61 2.70
C PRO A 278 -5.81 3.51 1.48
N ASP A 279 -4.75 4.33 1.46
CA ASP A 279 -4.38 5.26 0.38
C ASP A 279 -4.28 4.60 -1.01
N ARG A 280 -4.16 3.26 -1.07
CA ARG A 280 -4.06 2.47 -2.29
C ARG A 280 -5.40 1.92 -2.79
N PHE A 281 -6.38 1.69 -1.91
CA PHE A 281 -7.66 1.07 -2.28
C PHE A 281 -8.91 1.91 -1.97
N ILE A 282 -8.84 2.89 -1.07
CA ILE A 282 -9.94 3.85 -0.87
C ILE A 282 -10.23 4.62 -2.17
N PRO A 283 -9.24 5.20 -2.89
CA PRO A 283 -9.50 5.90 -4.16
C PRO A 283 -9.92 4.96 -5.31
N ILE A 284 -9.94 3.65 -5.07
CA ILE A 284 -10.48 2.63 -5.99
C ILE A 284 -11.93 2.32 -5.61
N ALA A 285 -12.21 2.10 -4.31
CA ALA A 285 -13.58 1.96 -3.80
C ALA A 285 -14.46 3.16 -4.17
N GLU A 286 -13.93 4.38 -4.08
CA GLU A 286 -14.63 5.63 -4.45
C GLU A 286 -15.02 5.75 -5.93
N GLN A 287 -14.54 4.85 -6.80
CA GLN A 287 -14.93 4.82 -8.22
C GLN A 287 -16.28 4.11 -8.45
N ASP A 288 -16.81 3.44 -7.43
CA ASP A 288 -18.09 2.73 -7.45
C ASP A 288 -18.84 2.93 -6.12
N GLU A 289 -19.93 3.69 -6.15
CA GLU A 289 -20.74 4.08 -4.99
C GLU A 289 -21.10 2.89 -4.08
N ALA A 290 -21.59 1.79 -4.68
CA ALA A 290 -21.93 0.58 -3.94
C ALA A 290 -20.73 -0.10 -3.25
N THR A 291 -19.49 0.09 -3.74
CA THR A 291 -18.28 -0.46 -3.12
C THR A 291 -17.81 0.40 -1.94
N ILE A 292 -17.79 1.73 -2.10
CA ILE A 292 -17.40 2.61 -0.99
C ILE A 292 -18.43 2.62 0.13
N ASP A 293 -19.74 2.54 -0.18
CA ASP A 293 -20.78 2.37 0.84
C ASP A 293 -20.65 1.02 1.57
N ALA A 294 -20.47 -0.09 0.85
CA ALA A 294 -20.26 -1.40 1.46
C ALA A 294 -19.03 -1.43 2.38
N LEU A 295 -17.94 -0.75 1.98
CA LEU A 295 -16.76 -0.57 2.81
C LEU A 295 -17.06 0.27 4.05
N THR A 296 -17.68 1.44 3.92
CA THR A 296 -18.04 2.31 5.04
C THR A 296 -18.96 1.61 6.04
N PHE A 297 -19.98 0.89 5.58
CA PHE A 297 -20.85 0.10 6.46
C PHE A 297 -20.10 -1.04 7.15
N TRP A 298 -19.20 -1.75 6.46
CA TRP A 298 -18.35 -2.77 7.08
C TRP A 298 -17.42 -2.18 8.14
N VAL A 299 -16.85 -0.99 7.90
CA VAL A 299 -16.02 -0.26 8.89
C VAL A 299 -16.86 0.11 10.11
N VAL A 300 -18.06 0.70 9.92
CA VAL A 300 -18.97 1.05 11.02
C VAL A 300 -19.36 -0.18 11.85
N GLU A 301 -19.83 -1.26 11.21
CA GLU A 301 -20.23 -2.49 11.91
C GLU A 301 -19.06 -3.13 12.69
N THR A 302 -17.85 -3.12 12.12
CA THR A 302 -16.65 -3.64 12.77
C THR A 302 -16.18 -2.72 13.91
N ALA A 303 -16.28 -1.40 13.75
CA ALA A 303 -16.00 -0.41 14.79
C ALA A 303 -16.94 -0.58 15.98
N LEU A 304 -18.26 -0.71 15.75
CA LEU A 304 -19.23 -0.99 16.83
C LEU A 304 -18.92 -2.29 17.56
N ALA A 305 -18.52 -3.36 16.84
CA ALA A 305 -18.09 -4.61 17.45
C ALA A 305 -16.79 -4.45 18.29
N HIS A 306 -15.85 -3.63 17.83
CA HIS A 306 -14.62 -3.29 18.58
C HIS A 306 -14.94 -2.46 19.83
N TYR A 307 -15.79 -1.44 19.73
CA TYR A 307 -16.27 -0.63 20.86
C TYR A 307 -16.93 -1.49 21.95
N MET A 308 -17.79 -2.45 21.57
CA MET A 308 -18.40 -3.38 22.54
C MET A 308 -17.36 -4.27 23.24
N LYS A 309 -16.33 -4.74 22.52
CA LYS A 309 -15.23 -5.53 23.11
C LYS A 309 -14.39 -4.69 24.08
N LEU A 310 -14.02 -3.47 23.70
CA LEU A 310 -13.29 -2.51 24.54
C LEU A 310 -14.08 -2.15 25.80
N SER A 311 -15.37 -1.82 25.64
CA SER A 311 -16.27 -1.46 26.75
C SER A 311 -16.41 -2.59 27.78
N ARG A 312 -16.46 -3.86 27.33
CA ARG A 312 -16.47 -5.05 28.23
C ARG A 312 -15.16 -5.23 29.01
N GLN A 313 -14.06 -4.66 28.54
CA GLN A 313 -12.76 -4.62 29.24
C GLN A 313 -12.59 -3.33 30.08
N GLY A 314 -13.64 -2.51 30.22
CA GLY A 314 -13.62 -1.25 30.98
C GLY A 314 -13.22 -0.01 30.16
N PHE A 315 -12.98 -0.15 28.85
CA PHE A 315 -12.55 0.93 27.97
C PHE A 315 -13.70 1.41 27.06
N ALA A 316 -14.58 2.27 27.60
CA ALA A 316 -15.64 2.93 26.82
C ALA A 316 -15.09 4.13 26.02
N ILE A 317 -14.15 3.87 25.11
CA ILE A 317 -13.46 4.90 24.30
C ILE A 317 -14.16 5.02 22.93
N PRO A 318 -14.62 6.21 22.50
CA PRO A 318 -15.25 6.38 21.20
C PRO A 318 -14.32 6.06 20.03
N ILE A 319 -14.90 5.55 18.95
CA ILE A 319 -14.17 5.21 17.72
C ILE A 319 -14.59 6.16 16.58
N SER A 320 -13.62 6.71 15.87
CA SER A 320 -13.82 7.60 14.74
C SER A 320 -13.70 6.84 13.42
N VAL A 321 -14.59 7.13 12.47
CA VAL A 321 -14.65 6.47 11.16
C VAL A 321 -14.53 7.51 10.05
N ASN A 322 -13.57 7.30 9.16
CA ASN A 322 -13.41 8.11 7.94
C ASN A 322 -14.58 7.89 6.97
N LEU A 323 -15.16 8.98 6.47
CA LEU A 323 -16.23 8.98 5.45
C LEU A 323 -15.69 9.52 4.12
N SER A 324 -16.03 8.83 3.03
CA SER A 324 -15.84 9.37 1.69
C SER A 324 -16.86 10.46 1.39
N ARG A 325 -16.49 11.38 0.49
CA ARG A 325 -17.43 12.31 -0.15
C ARG A 325 -18.63 11.58 -0.77
N VAL A 326 -18.45 10.37 -1.28
CA VAL A 326 -19.53 9.60 -1.92
C VAL A 326 -20.62 9.24 -0.91
N ASN A 327 -20.24 8.86 0.32
CA ASN A 327 -21.21 8.57 1.40
C ASN A 327 -22.07 9.79 1.78
N LEU A 328 -21.65 11.02 1.43
CA LEU A 328 -22.39 12.27 1.66
C LEU A 328 -23.45 12.59 0.60
N HIS A 329 -23.76 11.62 -0.27
CA HIS A 329 -24.94 11.65 -1.14
C HIS A 329 -26.04 10.69 -0.67
N ALA A 330 -25.72 9.70 0.19
CA ALA A 330 -26.66 8.74 0.75
C ALA A 330 -27.49 9.37 1.89
N LEU A 331 -28.65 9.95 1.55
CA LEU A 331 -29.52 10.64 2.51
C LEU A 331 -30.08 9.74 3.62
N ASP A 332 -30.06 8.41 3.49
CA ASP A 332 -30.46 7.47 4.54
C ASP A 332 -29.32 7.07 5.49
N PHE A 333 -28.05 7.34 5.14
CA PHE A 333 -26.87 6.98 5.94
C PHE A 333 -26.97 7.35 7.43
N PRO A 334 -27.42 8.58 7.83
CA PRO A 334 -27.57 8.92 9.25
C PRO A 334 -28.61 8.07 9.99
N ASP A 335 -29.64 7.58 9.29
CA ASP A 335 -30.67 6.73 9.87
C ASP A 335 -30.21 5.27 9.98
N VAL A 336 -29.55 4.75 8.94
CA VAL A 336 -28.97 3.39 8.92
C VAL A 336 -27.95 3.22 10.05
N VAL A 337 -27.03 4.17 10.24
CA VAL A 337 -26.05 4.05 11.33
C VAL A 337 -26.69 4.23 12.70
N ALA A 338 -27.65 5.14 12.89
CA ALA A 338 -28.36 5.28 14.16
C ALA A 338 -29.09 3.98 14.55
N ALA A 339 -29.76 3.32 13.61
CA ALA A 339 -30.41 2.02 13.84
C ALA A 339 -29.39 0.92 14.19
N ALA A 340 -28.20 0.93 13.58
CA ALA A 340 -27.12 0.00 13.88
C ALA A 340 -26.56 0.14 15.31
N LEU A 341 -26.54 1.36 15.85
CA LEU A 341 -26.20 1.64 17.26
C LEU A 341 -27.34 1.24 18.21
N GLU A 342 -28.57 1.65 17.91
CA GLU A 342 -29.76 1.38 18.74
C GLU A 342 -29.97 -0.12 18.95
N LYS A 343 -29.88 -0.92 17.87
CA LYS A 343 -29.94 -2.39 17.90
C LYS A 343 -28.93 -3.05 18.86
N ARG A 344 -27.86 -2.33 19.22
CA ARG A 344 -26.77 -2.80 20.10
C ARG A 344 -26.77 -2.13 21.48
N GLY A 345 -27.66 -1.18 21.74
CA GLY A 345 -27.65 -0.37 22.95
C GLY A 345 -26.41 0.53 23.07
N ILE A 346 -25.80 0.93 21.95
CA ILE A 346 -24.60 1.77 21.91
C ILE A 346 -25.03 3.25 21.83
N PRO A 347 -24.50 4.15 22.68
CA PRO A 347 -24.83 5.58 22.59
C PRO A 347 -24.17 6.21 21.35
N PRO A 348 -24.81 7.19 20.68
CA PRO A 348 -24.22 7.90 19.53
C PRO A 348 -22.82 8.48 19.77
N SER A 349 -22.53 8.90 21.00
CA SER A 349 -21.20 9.40 21.41
C SER A 349 -20.08 8.35 21.40
N ALA A 350 -20.38 7.06 21.19
CA ALA A 350 -19.39 6.01 20.99
C ALA A 350 -18.80 5.97 19.57
N LEU A 351 -19.41 6.66 18.61
CA LEU A 351 -18.98 6.73 17.23
C LEU A 351 -18.82 8.20 16.79
N SER A 352 -17.77 8.50 16.06
CA SER A 352 -17.55 9.80 15.41
C SER A 352 -17.18 9.63 13.96
N PHE A 353 -17.29 10.71 13.17
CA PHE A 353 -16.96 10.68 11.75
C PHE A 353 -15.94 11.74 11.36
N GLU A 354 -14.96 11.31 10.59
CA GLU A 354 -13.88 12.12 10.02
C GLU A 354 -14.10 12.29 8.53
N LEU A 355 -13.96 13.52 8.04
CA LEU A 355 -14.16 13.85 6.63
C LEU A 355 -13.07 14.80 6.17
N THR A 356 -12.38 14.48 5.09
CA THR A 356 -11.37 15.38 4.53
C THR A 356 -11.97 16.72 4.14
N GLU A 357 -11.16 17.77 4.24
CA GLU A 357 -11.52 19.13 3.86
C GLU A 357 -12.21 19.20 2.48
N SER A 358 -11.69 18.45 1.50
CA SER A 358 -12.24 18.40 0.13
C SER A 358 -13.56 17.62 0.00
N ALA A 359 -13.85 16.69 0.91
CA ALA A 359 -15.13 15.98 0.94
C ALA A 359 -16.25 16.87 1.49
N ALA A 360 -15.95 17.66 2.53
CA ALA A 360 -16.87 18.59 3.17
C ALA A 360 -17.30 19.77 2.26
N LEU A 361 -16.50 20.10 1.24
CA LEU A 361 -16.75 21.17 0.26
C LEU A 361 -17.54 20.69 -0.99
N GLY A 362 -18.28 19.59 -0.89
CA GLY A 362 -19.07 19.00 -1.98
C GLY A 362 -20.34 19.80 -2.36
N ASP A 363 -21.34 19.10 -2.90
CA ASP A 363 -22.67 19.69 -3.12
C ASP A 363 -23.23 20.17 -1.77
N PRO A 364 -23.41 21.50 -1.55
CA PRO A 364 -23.73 22.01 -0.23
C PRO A 364 -25.05 21.48 0.33
N GLY A 365 -26.02 21.13 -0.54
CA GLY A 365 -27.35 20.71 -0.09
C GLY A 365 -27.34 19.38 0.66
N ALA A 366 -26.88 18.31 0.00
CA ALA A 366 -26.86 16.96 0.56
C ALA A 366 -25.85 16.83 1.72
N VAL A 367 -24.67 17.43 1.58
CA VAL A 367 -23.62 17.42 2.63
C VAL A 367 -24.13 18.08 3.91
N ILE A 368 -24.76 19.26 3.82
CA ILE A 368 -25.28 19.96 5.01
C ILE A 368 -26.40 19.15 5.68
N ASP A 369 -27.32 18.54 4.92
CA ASP A 369 -28.38 17.71 5.52
C ASP A 369 -27.82 16.51 6.28
N ILE A 370 -26.94 15.72 5.66
CA ILE A 370 -26.35 14.51 6.26
C ILE A 370 -25.53 14.87 7.51
N LEU A 371 -24.64 15.87 7.44
CA LEU A 371 -23.82 16.28 8.58
C LEU A 371 -24.69 16.88 9.71
N THR A 372 -25.72 17.65 9.38
CA THR A 372 -26.66 18.19 10.38
C THR A 372 -27.45 17.07 11.05
N ARG A 373 -27.95 16.09 10.29
CA ARG A 373 -28.69 14.94 10.83
C ARG A 373 -27.82 14.05 11.69
N LEU A 374 -26.54 13.83 11.33
CA LEU A 374 -25.58 13.13 12.19
C LEU A 374 -25.38 13.87 13.54
N ARG A 375 -25.25 15.20 13.52
CA ARG A 375 -25.10 15.99 14.76
C ARG A 375 -26.36 16.02 15.60
N LEU A 376 -27.55 16.13 14.99
CA LEU A 376 -28.84 16.03 15.69
C LEU A 376 -29.05 14.65 16.33
N LYS A 377 -28.48 13.59 15.75
CA LYS A 377 -28.46 12.23 16.31
C LYS A 377 -27.38 12.02 17.39
N GLY A 378 -26.52 13.02 17.65
CA GLY A 378 -25.53 13.00 18.71
C GLY A 378 -24.15 12.46 18.35
N PHE A 379 -23.86 12.20 17.06
CA PHE A 379 -22.51 11.85 16.61
C PHE A 379 -21.58 13.07 16.70
N ALA A 380 -20.29 12.86 16.94
CA ALA A 380 -19.27 13.90 16.76
C ALA A 380 -18.77 13.91 15.31
N LEU A 381 -18.43 15.10 14.80
CA LEU A 381 -17.89 15.31 13.45
C LEU A 381 -16.55 16.04 13.51
N MET A 382 -15.61 15.56 12.70
CA MET A 382 -14.24 16.03 12.60
C MET A 382 -13.96 16.42 11.15
N ILE A 383 -13.28 17.55 10.93
CA ILE A 383 -12.69 17.85 9.62
C ILE A 383 -11.22 17.41 9.61
N ASP A 384 -10.86 16.67 8.57
CA ASP A 384 -9.55 16.05 8.38
C ASP A 384 -8.73 16.75 7.28
N ASP A 385 -7.41 16.55 7.28
CA ASP A 385 -6.43 17.18 6.37
C ASP A 385 -6.48 18.74 6.35
N PHE A 386 -6.92 19.39 7.43
CA PHE A 386 -7.24 20.82 7.40
C PHE A 386 -6.02 21.71 7.12
N GLY A 387 -6.15 22.61 6.15
CA GLY A 387 -5.10 23.54 5.73
C GLY A 387 -4.27 23.06 4.54
N THR A 388 -4.50 21.83 4.06
CA THR A 388 -3.91 21.33 2.81
C THR A 388 -4.69 21.76 1.57
N GLY A 389 -5.94 22.23 1.74
CA GLY A 389 -6.85 22.61 0.67
C GLY A 389 -7.19 24.11 0.59
N TYR A 390 -8.18 24.41 -0.25
CA TYR A 390 -8.67 25.77 -0.50
C TYR A 390 -9.93 26.13 0.32
N SER A 391 -10.09 25.60 1.53
CA SER A 391 -11.21 25.97 2.40
C SER A 391 -11.23 27.45 2.70
N SER A 392 -12.32 28.08 2.27
CA SER A 392 -12.73 29.34 2.88
C SER A 392 -13.21 29.07 4.31
N LEU A 393 -12.64 29.82 5.26
CA LEU A 393 -13.14 29.99 6.64
C LEU A 393 -14.67 30.16 6.72
N HIS A 394 -15.26 30.74 5.67
CA HIS A 394 -16.69 30.91 5.49
C HIS A 394 -17.46 29.58 5.56
N ASN A 395 -17.00 28.53 4.86
CA ASN A 395 -17.70 27.26 4.79
C ASN A 395 -17.61 26.49 6.12
N LEU A 396 -16.43 26.51 6.77
CA LEU A 396 -16.23 25.86 8.07
C LEU A 396 -17.19 26.39 9.15
N ARG A 397 -17.51 27.69 9.12
CA ARG A 397 -18.49 28.31 10.04
C ARG A 397 -19.91 27.74 9.90
N HIS A 398 -20.28 27.22 8.73
CA HIS A 398 -21.64 26.76 8.43
C HIS A 398 -21.79 25.23 8.54
N LEU A 399 -20.69 24.50 8.67
CA LEU A 399 -20.69 23.04 8.80
C LEU A 399 -20.60 22.65 10.30
N PRO A 400 -21.39 21.68 10.78
CA PRO A 400 -21.60 21.48 12.21
C PRO A 400 -20.51 20.59 12.86
N PHE A 401 -19.24 20.81 12.48
CA PHE A 401 -18.08 20.14 13.05
C PHE A 401 -17.90 20.45 14.55
N SER A 402 -17.18 19.56 15.23
CA SER A 402 -16.77 19.70 16.64
C SER A 402 -15.25 19.75 16.82
N GLU A 403 -14.48 19.30 15.83
CA GLU A 403 -13.03 19.13 15.92
C GLU A 403 -12.36 19.32 14.55
N ILE A 404 -11.10 19.78 14.57
CA ILE A 404 -10.22 19.94 13.40
C ILE A 404 -8.97 19.09 13.61
N LYS A 405 -8.63 18.21 12.66
CA LYS A 405 -7.33 17.52 12.59
C LYS A 405 -6.37 18.35 11.75
N LEU A 406 -5.17 18.61 12.28
CA LEU A 406 -4.08 19.30 11.59
C LEU A 406 -3.15 18.24 11.00
N ASP A 407 -3.02 18.23 9.66
CA ASP A 407 -2.20 17.23 8.94
C ASP A 407 -0.73 17.23 9.38
N LYS A 408 -0.14 16.03 9.33
CA LYS A 408 1.26 15.76 9.68
C LYS A 408 2.26 16.63 8.94
N SER A 409 1.99 17.09 7.71
CA SER A 409 2.93 17.93 6.96
C SER A 409 3.22 19.27 7.64
N PHE A 410 2.27 19.79 8.41
CA PHE A 410 2.49 20.98 9.25
C PHE A 410 3.11 20.65 10.60
N ILE A 411 2.99 19.41 11.08
CA ILE A 411 3.45 18.98 12.40
C ILE A 411 4.91 18.52 12.40
N CYS A 412 5.34 17.72 11.41
CA CYS A 412 6.71 17.18 11.34
C CYS A 412 7.79 18.27 11.47
N ASP A 413 7.59 19.40 10.80
CA ASP A 413 8.55 20.52 10.78
C ASP A 413 8.15 21.69 11.70
N VAL A 414 7.14 21.55 12.58
CA VAL A 414 6.58 22.68 13.36
C VAL A 414 7.61 23.40 14.26
N LEU A 415 8.68 22.71 14.65
CA LEU A 415 9.78 23.24 15.46
C LEU A 415 10.87 23.94 14.64
N GLN A 416 10.90 23.72 13.32
CA GLN A 416 11.97 24.17 12.42
C GLN A 416 11.48 25.19 11.39
N SER A 417 10.25 25.00 10.88
CA SER A 417 9.60 25.84 9.88
C SER A 417 8.77 26.95 10.52
N ARG A 418 9.10 28.20 10.22
CA ARG A 418 8.29 29.37 10.62
C ARG A 418 6.91 29.38 9.96
N ASP A 419 6.81 28.83 8.76
CA ASP A 419 5.56 28.82 7.99
C ASP A 419 4.61 27.76 8.57
N SER A 420 5.11 26.55 8.84
CA SER A 420 4.35 25.49 9.52
C SER A 420 3.88 25.94 10.90
N LEU A 421 4.76 26.57 11.70
CA LEU A 421 4.38 27.18 12.98
C LEU A 421 3.28 28.25 12.83
N THR A 422 3.38 29.11 11.82
CA THR A 422 2.39 30.18 11.59
C THR A 422 1.04 29.60 11.21
N ILE A 423 1.00 28.56 10.38
CA ILE A 423 -0.20 27.83 9.99
C ILE A 423 -0.84 27.16 11.22
N VAL A 424 -0.09 26.31 11.93
CA VAL A 424 -0.58 25.59 13.12
C VAL A 424 -1.13 26.57 14.17
N LYS A 425 -0.42 27.67 14.45
CA LYS A 425 -0.91 28.69 15.38
C LYS A 425 -2.21 29.33 14.90
N SER A 426 -2.30 29.72 13.63
CA SER A 426 -3.50 30.34 13.05
C SER A 426 -4.70 29.40 13.11
N VAL A 427 -4.51 28.11 12.82
CA VAL A 427 -5.56 27.08 12.93
C VAL A 427 -6.02 26.89 14.39
N VAL A 428 -5.10 26.84 15.35
CA VAL A 428 -5.43 26.70 16.78
C VAL A 428 -6.16 27.94 17.32
N ASP A 429 -5.73 29.15 16.96
CA ASP A 429 -6.40 30.39 17.37
C ASP A 429 -7.80 30.51 16.74
N MET A 430 -7.96 30.12 15.46
CA MET A 430 -9.23 30.01 14.76
C MET A 430 -10.18 28.99 15.41
N ALA A 431 -9.71 27.77 15.66
CA ALA A 431 -10.49 26.70 16.28
C ALA A 431 -11.03 27.14 17.65
N ARG A 432 -10.17 27.80 18.46
CA ARG A 432 -10.57 28.40 19.74
C ARG A 432 -11.68 29.45 19.59
N THR A 433 -11.61 30.31 18.57
CA THR A 433 -12.67 31.30 18.28
C THR A 433 -13.98 30.66 17.82
N LEU A 434 -13.92 29.49 17.17
CA LEU A 434 -15.09 28.72 16.72
C LEU A 434 -15.61 27.71 17.78
N ASN A 435 -14.95 27.60 18.94
CA ASN A 435 -15.19 26.58 19.97
C ASN A 435 -15.05 25.13 19.47
N LEU A 436 -14.04 24.88 18.64
CA LEU A 436 -13.70 23.56 18.09
C LEU A 436 -12.49 22.96 18.83
N GLU A 437 -12.50 21.64 19.02
CA GLU A 437 -11.31 20.87 19.43
C GLU A 437 -10.28 20.82 18.28
N THR A 438 -9.02 20.52 18.61
CA THR A 438 -7.91 20.36 17.67
C THR A 438 -7.10 19.10 17.95
N VAL A 439 -6.89 18.28 16.92
CA VAL A 439 -5.95 17.15 16.93
C VAL A 439 -4.72 17.54 16.11
N ALA A 440 -3.51 17.42 16.64
CA ALA A 440 -2.31 17.44 15.81
C ALA A 440 -1.87 16.02 15.47
N GLU A 441 -1.75 15.73 14.18
CA GLU A 441 -1.35 14.43 13.66
C GLU A 441 0.16 14.29 13.42
N GLY A 442 0.62 13.06 13.23
CA GLY A 442 2.02 12.80 12.87
C GLY A 442 3.04 13.19 13.94
N VAL A 443 2.65 13.30 15.21
CA VAL A 443 3.59 13.59 16.31
C VAL A 443 4.58 12.43 16.47
N GLU A 444 5.86 12.69 16.23
CA GLU A 444 6.95 11.70 16.28
C GLU A 444 7.87 11.90 17.50
N SER A 445 7.97 13.12 18.04
CA SER A 445 8.82 13.43 19.20
C SER A 445 8.08 13.98 20.43
N ALA A 446 8.72 13.79 21.60
CA ALA A 446 8.26 14.38 22.86
C ALA A 446 8.34 15.92 22.85
N SER A 447 9.26 16.48 22.05
CA SER A 447 9.44 17.92 21.85
C SER A 447 8.28 18.54 21.07
N GLU A 448 7.85 17.94 19.96
CA GLU A 448 6.61 18.34 19.27
C GLU A 448 5.42 18.23 20.22
N ALA A 449 5.31 17.10 20.94
CA ALA A 449 4.20 16.85 21.84
C ALA A 449 4.09 17.89 22.97
N GLN A 450 5.20 18.37 23.51
CA GLN A 450 5.20 19.44 24.52
C GLN A 450 4.88 20.80 23.90
N PHE A 451 5.44 21.09 22.72
CA PHE A 451 5.25 22.36 22.03
C PHE A 451 3.80 22.57 21.58
N LEU A 452 3.17 21.56 20.97
CA LEU A 452 1.78 21.60 20.52
C LEU A 452 0.81 21.75 21.71
N THR A 453 1.06 21.05 22.81
CA THR A 453 0.31 21.23 24.06
C THR A 453 0.43 22.66 24.59
N ALA A 454 1.63 23.26 24.55
CA ALA A 454 1.85 24.64 25.00
C ALA A 454 1.20 25.69 24.07
N LEU A 455 1.13 25.39 22.76
CA LEU A 455 0.43 26.21 21.76
C LEU A 455 -1.10 26.18 21.92
N GLY A 456 -1.63 25.18 22.64
CA GLY A 456 -3.04 25.05 22.96
C GLY A 456 -3.81 24.04 22.11
N VAL A 457 -3.12 23.14 21.40
CA VAL A 457 -3.75 21.97 20.77
C VAL A 457 -4.42 21.11 21.86
N THR A 458 -5.62 20.56 21.61
CA THR A 458 -6.39 19.83 22.63
C THR A 458 -6.11 18.33 22.68
N ALA A 459 -5.77 17.72 21.54
CA ALA A 459 -5.42 16.31 21.43
C ALA A 459 -4.26 16.07 20.44
N LEU A 460 -3.52 14.97 20.61
CA LEU A 460 -2.41 14.59 19.73
C LEU A 460 -2.55 13.13 19.27
N GLN A 461 -2.10 12.88 18.05
CA GLN A 461 -2.00 11.55 17.43
C GLN A 461 -0.64 11.42 16.74
N GLY A 462 -0.02 10.25 16.81
CA GLY A 462 1.25 10.03 16.14
C GLY A 462 2.06 8.86 16.68
N TYR A 463 3.10 8.50 15.93
CA TYR A 463 3.94 7.33 16.20
C TYR A 463 4.78 7.47 17.49
N HIS A 464 4.93 8.68 18.01
CA HIS A 464 5.48 8.91 19.36
C HIS A 464 4.70 8.16 20.45
N PHE A 465 3.37 8.06 20.30
CA PHE A 465 2.47 7.44 21.29
C PHE A 465 2.11 6.00 20.90
N SER A 466 1.68 5.81 19.65
CA SER A 466 1.34 4.51 19.09
C SER A 466 1.21 4.59 17.57
N ARG A 467 1.67 3.55 16.89
CA ARG A 467 1.19 3.22 15.54
C ARG A 467 -0.27 2.72 15.61
N PRO A 468 -1.01 2.64 14.49
CA PRO A 468 -2.27 1.90 14.43
C PRO A 468 -2.07 0.45 14.87
N LEU A 469 -2.97 -0.08 15.70
CA LEU A 469 -2.86 -1.43 16.29
C LEU A 469 -4.10 -2.28 15.95
N PRO A 470 -3.96 -3.58 15.66
CA PRO A 470 -5.10 -4.49 15.71
C PRO A 470 -5.66 -4.57 17.14
N LEU A 471 -6.95 -4.91 17.29
CA LEU A 471 -7.69 -4.79 18.54
C LEU A 471 -7.00 -5.42 19.77
N ASP A 472 -6.46 -6.63 19.62
CA ASP A 472 -5.82 -7.34 20.75
C ASP A 472 -4.52 -6.65 21.20
N ALA A 473 -3.77 -6.07 20.25
CA ALA A 473 -2.57 -5.29 20.56
C ALA A 473 -2.94 -3.93 21.20
N LEU A 474 -4.04 -3.30 20.76
CA LEU A 474 -4.58 -2.11 21.42
C LEU A 474 -5.01 -2.40 22.86
N LEU A 475 -5.71 -3.52 23.11
CA LEU A 475 -6.11 -3.91 24.46
C LEU A 475 -4.90 -4.08 25.38
N ASN A 476 -3.83 -4.71 24.91
CA ASN A 476 -2.59 -4.83 25.68
C ASN A 476 -1.94 -3.45 25.95
N TRP A 477 -1.94 -2.56 24.97
CA TRP A 477 -1.43 -1.18 25.10
C TRP A 477 -2.26 -0.34 26.10
N LEU A 478 -3.59 -0.48 26.09
CA LEU A 478 -4.49 0.21 27.03
C LEU A 478 -4.30 -0.28 28.48
N HIS A 479 -4.19 -1.60 28.68
CA HIS A 479 -3.90 -2.16 30.00
C HIS A 479 -2.53 -1.72 30.53
N ALA A 480 -1.49 -1.71 29.69
CA ALA A 480 -0.14 -1.27 30.09
C ALA A 480 -0.07 0.21 30.50
N ARG A 481 -1.01 1.05 30.02
CA ARG A 481 -1.12 2.47 30.38
C ARG A 481 -2.03 2.74 31.57
N THR A 482 -2.91 1.81 31.90
CA THR A 482 -3.83 1.94 33.03
C THR A 482 -3.07 1.46 34.27
N PRO A 483 -2.67 2.34 35.21
CA PRO A 483 -2.00 1.87 36.41
C PRO A 483 -2.92 0.87 37.11
N ALA A 484 -2.39 -0.30 37.44
CA ALA A 484 -3.14 -1.32 38.16
C ALA A 484 -3.76 -0.66 39.39
N LYS A 485 -5.09 -0.74 39.50
CA LYS A 485 -5.85 -0.20 40.63
C LYS A 485 -5.18 -0.77 41.89
N ALA A 486 -4.50 0.08 42.65
CA ALA A 486 -3.90 -0.34 43.91
C ALA A 486 -5.02 -0.95 44.73
N GLU A 487 -4.91 -2.24 45.05
CA GLU A 487 -5.94 -2.94 45.82
C GLU A 487 -6.10 -2.18 47.12
N ALA A 488 -7.27 -1.58 47.29
CA ALA A 488 -7.61 -0.88 48.51
C ALA A 488 -7.64 -1.93 49.63
N HIS A 489 -6.51 -2.05 50.33
CA HIS A 489 -6.46 -2.69 51.62
C HIS A 489 -7.46 -1.93 52.49
N GLY A 490 -8.64 -2.55 52.66
CA GLY A 490 -9.63 -2.05 53.60
C GLY A 490 -8.97 -1.95 54.97
N PRO A 491 -9.32 -0.94 55.78
CA PRO A 491 -8.77 -0.83 57.13
C PRO A 491 -9.06 -2.13 57.87
N ASP A 492 -8.00 -2.75 58.39
CA ASP A 492 -8.10 -3.93 59.23
C ASP A 492 -8.84 -3.55 60.52
N VAL A 493 -10.09 -4.03 60.66
CA VAL A 493 -10.90 -3.83 61.87
C VAL A 493 -10.68 -5.04 62.79
N SER A 494 -9.48 -5.12 63.35
CA SER A 494 -9.06 -6.18 64.27
C SER A 494 -8.13 -5.62 65.37
N GLY A 495 -8.64 -5.37 66.58
CA GLY A 495 -7.82 -4.99 67.76
C GLY A 495 -8.46 -3.96 68.67
#